data_AF-A0A450WQS1-F1
#
_entry.id   AF-A0A450WQS1-F1
#
_cell.length_a   1.000
_cell.length_b   1.000
_cell.length_c   1.000
_cell.angle_alpha   90.00
_cell.angle_beta   90.00
_cell.angle_gamma   90.00
#
_symmetry.space_group_name_H-M   'P 1'
#
loop_
_entity.id
_entity.type
_entity.pdbx_description
1 polymer ?
#
loop_
_entity_poly.entity_id
_entity_poly.type
_entity_poly.pdbx_seq_one_letter_code
_entity_poly.pdbx_strand_id
1 'polypeptide(L)'
;MGRKGIGKLSLFSIAKTIEVRTVKDNQRSAFRMQLDEIKRKIGEREATYKPEVLSTEDIDFEKGTQITITDPKKRIYQAASALRTRLARRFSIIGSANHFAVSINDEAVSHTDRDYYHKVQYLWTFGDEKGSYKKLCTEVESMENLPGRLDSGDEVQGWIGTVEESGKLKDQHGDNLNRIVVLVRGKVAQEDILEEFGETGIFSSYLIGEVHADFLDADDQDDIATSSRQRIIEDDPRYEVLKTFIGKTLKKIQNEWTRLRNEEGSKKAIEIPAIKEWFNKLGPDQKGKAKSLFGKINSLTIEDPDDKKRLFKQAVIAFEGFRYKNNLEALESVSIENIEAVTEIFSNLDDIEATLYHQIISERIGVIRTLQEKVRNNALEKVIQQHVFDHLWLLDPSWERATGSEIMEQQVRTEFGEIETDLTEKEKKARLDIKYRTTSGKHIIIELKRADHRMSVYDLSKQISKYKAAMTKLLKDSLRWTPTLGQDLGGNKL
;
A
#
# COMPACT_ATOMS: atom_id res chain seq x y z
N MET A 1 10.86 7.66 41.23
CA MET A 1 11.97 6.96 40.50
C MET A 1 12.58 5.76 41.24
N GLY A 2 13.07 5.87 42.47
CA GLY A 2 13.64 4.74 43.22
C GLY A 2 12.83 4.45 44.49
N ARG A 3 12.07 3.34 44.51
CA ARG A 3 11.27 2.93 45.67
C ARG A 3 11.92 1.78 46.45
N LYS A 4 12.40 0.75 45.74
CA LYS A 4 12.90 -0.52 46.33
C LYS A 4 14.41 -0.61 46.59
N GLY A 5 15.22 0.33 46.09
CA GLY A 5 16.69 0.37 46.30
C GLY A 5 17.53 -0.72 45.59
N ILE A 6 16.94 -1.85 45.20
CA ILE A 6 17.60 -3.00 44.57
C ILE A 6 18.30 -2.70 43.23
N GLY A 7 17.87 -1.65 42.51
CA GLY A 7 18.44 -1.28 41.22
C GLY A 7 19.94 -0.97 41.26
N LYS A 8 20.47 -0.59 42.43
CA LYS A 8 21.91 -0.34 42.63
C LYS A 8 22.75 -1.61 42.43
N LEU A 9 22.18 -2.78 42.70
CA LEU A 9 22.85 -4.07 42.56
C LEU A 9 22.75 -4.66 41.15
N SER A 10 21.97 -4.04 40.25
CA SER A 10 21.82 -4.48 38.86
C SER A 10 23.15 -4.48 38.09
N LEU A 11 24.15 -3.71 38.54
CA LEU A 11 25.50 -3.69 37.96
C LEU A 11 26.17 -5.07 37.98
N PHE A 12 25.88 -5.89 39.00
CA PHE A 12 26.38 -7.26 39.07
C PHE A 12 25.71 -8.20 38.07
N SER A 13 24.68 -7.77 37.33
CA SER A 13 24.14 -8.57 36.22
C SER A 13 25.09 -8.62 35.03
N ILE A 14 25.91 -7.58 34.83
CA ILE A 14 26.79 -7.43 33.67
C ILE A 14 28.27 -7.60 33.99
N ALA A 15 28.67 -7.45 35.25
CA ALA A 15 30.07 -7.45 35.67
C ALA A 15 30.29 -8.14 37.02
N LYS A 16 31.55 -8.43 37.34
CA LYS A 16 31.94 -9.05 38.61
C LYS A 16 32.51 -8.05 39.61
N THR A 17 33.12 -6.97 39.14
CA THR A 17 33.84 -6.02 39.99
C THR A 17 33.27 -4.61 39.78
N ILE A 18 32.84 -3.99 40.88
CA ILE A 18 32.26 -2.64 40.90
C ILE A 18 33.09 -1.78 41.83
N GLU A 19 33.67 -0.71 41.32
CA GLU A 19 34.31 0.32 42.13
C GLU A 19 33.43 1.57 42.16
N VAL A 20 33.28 2.14 43.35
CA VAL A 20 32.51 3.36 43.56
C VAL A 20 33.42 4.40 44.20
N ARG A 21 33.52 5.56 43.56
CA ARG A 21 34.17 6.76 44.09
C ARG A 21 33.11 7.85 44.20
N THR A 22 32.99 8.50 45.35
CA THR A 22 31.93 9.49 45.58
C THR A 22 32.44 10.65 46.42
N VAL A 23 31.96 11.86 46.08
CA VAL A 23 32.23 13.09 46.81
C VAL A 23 30.91 13.80 47.08
N LYS A 24 30.65 14.05 48.36
CA LYS A 24 29.50 14.83 48.84
C LYS A 24 29.94 15.66 50.05
N ASP A 25 29.60 16.94 50.06
CA ASP A 25 29.88 17.86 51.17
C ASP A 25 31.37 17.83 51.60
N ASN A 26 32.28 17.84 50.62
CA ASN A 26 33.74 17.70 50.76
C ASN A 26 34.23 16.38 51.39
N GLN A 27 33.35 15.41 51.64
CA GLN A 27 33.73 14.08 52.08
C GLN A 27 33.96 13.16 50.88
N ARG A 28 35.13 12.51 50.86
CA ARG A 28 35.53 11.57 49.81
C ARG A 28 35.45 10.14 50.33
N SER A 29 34.81 9.26 49.57
CA SER A 29 34.72 7.83 49.87
C SER A 29 34.97 7.01 48.61
N ALA A 30 35.76 5.95 48.74
CA ALA A 30 36.04 5.01 47.67
C ALA A 30 35.99 3.57 48.18
N PHE A 31 35.32 2.68 47.44
CA PHE A 31 35.24 1.27 47.79
C PHE A 31 35.05 0.37 46.57
N ARG A 32 35.50 -0.88 46.69
CA ARG A 32 35.31 -1.96 45.71
C ARG A 32 34.40 -3.03 46.26
N MET A 33 33.51 -3.52 45.41
CA MET A 33 32.68 -4.69 45.66
C MET A 33 32.96 -5.75 44.61
N GLN A 34 33.15 -6.99 45.06
CA GLN A 34 33.42 -8.14 44.19
C GLN A 34 32.35 -9.22 44.36
N LEU A 35 31.74 -9.64 43.25
CA LEU A 35 30.64 -10.60 43.25
C LEU A 35 31.03 -11.95 43.85
N ASP A 36 32.24 -12.42 43.55
CA ASP A 36 32.70 -13.74 44.01
C ASP A 36 32.95 -13.73 45.53
N GLU A 37 33.41 -12.61 46.10
CA GLU A 37 33.54 -12.44 47.55
C GLU A 37 32.17 -12.37 48.25
N ILE A 38 31.22 -11.63 47.67
CA ILE A 38 29.84 -11.55 48.17
C ILE A 38 29.22 -12.96 48.23
N LYS A 39 29.36 -13.74 47.16
CA LYS A 39 28.84 -15.12 47.11
C LYS A 39 29.49 -16.02 48.14
N ARG A 40 30.82 -15.91 48.33
CA ARG A 40 31.56 -16.69 49.33
C ARG A 40 31.01 -16.42 50.73
N LYS A 41 30.87 -15.15 51.12
CA LYS A 41 30.36 -14.78 52.45
C LYS A 41 28.92 -15.25 52.69
N ILE A 42 28.07 -15.18 51.67
CA ILE A 42 26.70 -15.75 51.73
C ILE A 42 26.76 -17.26 51.96
N GLY A 43 27.63 -17.98 51.25
CA GLY A 43 27.81 -19.43 51.40
C GLY A 43 28.33 -19.84 52.78
N GLU A 44 29.21 -19.02 53.36
CA GLU A 44 29.76 -19.18 54.72
C GLU A 44 28.77 -18.77 55.84
N ARG A 45 27.54 -18.34 55.47
CA ARG A 45 26.50 -17.82 56.39
C ARG A 45 26.96 -16.61 57.21
N GLU A 46 27.91 -15.83 56.70
CA GLU A 46 28.25 -14.55 57.32
C GLU A 46 27.11 -13.54 57.11
N ALA A 47 26.68 -12.88 58.18
CA ALA A 47 25.52 -11.99 58.15
C ALA A 47 25.78 -10.65 57.45
N THR A 48 27.03 -10.27 57.17
CA THR A 48 27.35 -8.91 56.69
C THR A 48 28.53 -8.88 55.72
N TYR A 49 28.29 -8.40 54.50
CA TYR A 49 29.33 -8.05 53.55
C TYR A 49 29.88 -6.64 53.85
N LYS A 50 31.20 -6.50 53.88
CA LYS A 50 31.90 -5.21 53.98
C LYS A 50 32.73 -5.02 52.70
N PRO A 51 32.49 -3.98 51.90
CA PRO A 51 33.30 -3.66 50.72
C PRO A 51 34.77 -3.39 51.09
N GLU A 52 35.67 -3.63 50.14
CA GLU A 52 37.07 -3.24 50.25
C GLU A 52 37.18 -1.72 50.16
N VAL A 53 37.81 -1.07 51.14
CA VAL A 53 38.05 0.38 51.12
C VAL A 53 39.21 0.68 50.17
N LEU A 54 39.02 1.65 49.27
CA LEU A 54 40.04 2.10 48.32
C LEU A 54 40.63 3.46 48.75
N SER A 55 41.79 3.81 48.20
CA SER A 55 42.34 5.17 48.33
C SER A 55 41.38 6.19 47.69
N THR A 56 41.39 7.42 48.22
CA THR A 56 40.61 8.56 47.70
C THR A 56 41.49 9.62 47.02
N GLU A 57 42.79 9.35 46.92
CA GLU A 57 43.78 10.25 46.31
C GLU A 57 43.59 10.39 44.79
N ASP A 58 43.01 9.37 44.14
CA ASP A 58 42.76 9.31 42.70
C ASP A 58 41.44 9.99 42.27
N ILE A 59 40.70 10.58 43.22
CA ILE A 59 39.44 11.28 42.93
C ILE A 59 39.74 12.68 42.37
N ASP A 60 39.41 12.87 41.10
CA ASP A 60 39.67 14.07 40.29
C ASP A 60 38.45 14.99 40.12
N PHE A 61 37.34 14.73 40.82
CA PHE A 61 36.11 15.53 40.76
C PHE A 61 35.69 16.10 42.12
N GLU A 62 35.07 17.28 42.10
CA GLU A 62 34.68 18.03 43.31
C GLU A 62 33.37 17.53 43.95
N LYS A 63 32.45 17.01 43.15
CA LYS A 63 31.13 16.56 43.59
C LYS A 63 30.58 15.51 42.63
N GLY A 64 29.98 14.45 43.17
CA GLY A 64 29.28 13.45 42.37
C GLY A 64 29.66 12.02 42.72
N THR A 65 29.43 11.10 41.79
CA THR A 65 29.76 9.68 41.96
C THR A 65 30.20 9.09 40.64
N GLN A 66 31.39 8.49 40.64
CA GLN A 66 31.92 7.71 39.55
C GLN A 66 31.77 6.22 39.89
N ILE A 67 31.24 5.44 38.96
CA ILE A 67 31.09 4.00 39.08
C ILE A 67 31.90 3.36 37.96
N THR A 68 32.95 2.64 38.33
CA THR A 68 33.79 1.90 37.40
C THR A 68 33.42 0.44 37.44
N ILE A 69 33.10 -0.13 36.28
CA ILE A 69 32.63 -1.50 36.13
C ILE A 69 33.70 -2.29 35.39
N THR A 70 34.27 -3.30 36.03
CA THR A 70 35.33 -4.15 35.46
C THR A 70 34.93 -5.63 35.52
N ASP A 71 35.68 -6.47 34.80
CA ASP A 71 35.42 -7.91 34.68
C ASP A 71 34.00 -8.22 34.16
N PRO A 72 33.68 -7.82 32.92
CA PRO A 72 32.36 -8.06 32.35
C PRO A 72 32.11 -9.57 32.21
N LYS A 73 30.91 -10.01 32.59
CA LYS A 73 30.53 -11.44 32.56
C LYS A 73 30.41 -12.01 31.15
N LYS A 74 30.23 -11.14 30.16
CA LYS A 74 30.18 -11.45 28.73
C LYS A 74 31.06 -10.45 27.99
N ARG A 75 31.64 -10.85 26.86
CA ARG A 75 32.30 -9.90 25.97
C ARG A 75 31.26 -8.89 25.46
N ILE A 76 31.48 -7.62 25.74
CA ILE A 76 30.58 -6.53 25.33
C ILE A 76 30.95 -6.17 23.90
N TYR A 77 30.30 -6.80 22.92
CA TYR A 77 30.43 -6.48 21.49
C TYR A 77 29.33 -5.52 21.03
N GLN A 78 28.99 -4.51 21.84
CA GLN A 78 28.01 -3.51 21.43
C GLN A 78 28.72 -2.31 20.85
N ALA A 79 28.40 -1.97 19.60
CA ALA A 79 28.82 -0.71 19.00
C ALA A 79 28.24 0.45 19.82
N ALA A 80 29.05 1.49 20.08
CA ALA A 80 28.63 2.67 20.82
C ALA A 80 27.34 3.31 20.26
N SER A 81 27.13 3.20 18.95
CA SER A 81 25.91 3.63 18.25
C SER A 81 24.65 2.90 18.73
N ALA A 82 24.68 1.56 18.83
CA ALA A 82 23.52 0.80 19.29
C ALA A 82 23.15 1.14 20.75
N LEU A 83 24.16 1.37 21.61
CA LEU A 83 23.93 1.80 22.98
C LEU A 83 23.31 3.22 23.03
N ARG A 84 23.83 4.14 22.22
CA ARG A 84 23.31 5.51 22.07
C ARG A 84 21.82 5.51 21.75
N THR A 85 21.44 4.79 20.69
CA THR A 85 20.05 4.67 20.26
C THR A 85 19.16 4.05 21.34
N ARG A 86 19.60 2.97 21.99
CA ARG A 86 18.82 2.32 23.06
C ARG A 86 18.62 3.22 24.28
N LEU A 87 19.64 3.98 24.70
CA LEU A 87 19.51 4.93 25.80
C LEU A 87 18.55 6.06 25.45
N ALA A 88 18.66 6.64 24.26
CA ALA A 88 17.78 7.72 23.81
C ALA A 88 16.30 7.29 23.78
N ARG A 89 16.02 6.05 23.39
CA ARG A 89 14.66 5.45 23.37
C ARG A 89 14.16 5.07 24.77
N ARG A 90 15.05 4.58 25.64
CA ARG A 90 14.70 4.14 27.00
C ARG A 90 14.42 5.31 27.97
N PHE A 91 15.03 6.47 27.71
CA PHE A 91 15.00 7.62 28.61
C PHE A 91 14.66 8.92 27.88
N SER A 92 13.39 9.31 27.91
CA SER A 92 12.97 10.60 27.34
C SER A 92 13.38 11.81 28.18
N ILE A 93 13.83 11.59 29.41
CA ILE A 93 14.36 12.65 30.27
C ILE A 93 15.71 13.19 29.78
N ILE A 94 16.43 12.45 28.93
CA ILE A 94 17.72 12.90 28.39
C ILE A 94 17.52 14.12 27.49
N GLY A 95 18.14 15.24 27.84
CA GLY A 95 18.11 16.47 27.09
C GLY A 95 18.14 17.72 27.96
N SER A 96 18.42 18.86 27.32
CA SER A 96 18.48 20.17 27.97
C SER A 96 17.16 20.58 28.62
N ALA A 97 16.02 20.18 28.05
CA ALA A 97 14.68 20.48 28.56
C ALA A 97 14.46 19.98 30.00
N ASN A 98 15.15 18.92 30.43
CA ASN A 98 15.04 18.35 31.77
C ASN A 98 16.31 18.53 32.61
N HIS A 99 17.25 19.35 32.14
CA HIS A 99 18.56 19.56 32.78
C HIS A 99 19.32 18.24 33.07
N PHE A 100 19.17 17.24 32.18
CA PHE A 100 19.80 15.94 32.34
C PHE A 100 20.53 15.54 31.05
N ALA A 101 21.85 15.58 31.07
CA ALA A 101 22.70 15.22 29.94
C ALA A 101 23.34 13.84 30.16
N VAL A 102 23.44 13.08 29.08
CA VAL A 102 24.16 11.79 29.04
C VAL A 102 25.10 11.84 27.85
N SER A 103 26.34 11.43 28.01
CA SER A 103 27.32 11.30 26.93
C SER A 103 27.88 9.88 26.88
N ILE A 104 28.23 9.44 25.66
CA ILE A 104 28.95 8.19 25.41
C ILE A 104 30.19 8.58 24.62
N ASN A 105 31.38 8.27 25.15
CA ASN A 105 32.65 8.68 24.55
C ASN A 105 32.67 10.19 24.22
N ASP A 106 32.29 11.01 25.21
CA ASP A 106 32.22 12.48 25.13
C ASP A 106 31.20 13.07 24.15
N GLU A 107 30.47 12.24 23.41
CA GLU A 107 29.39 12.66 22.52
C GLU A 107 28.03 12.59 23.23
N ALA A 108 27.33 13.72 23.31
CA ALA A 108 26.02 13.83 23.94
C ALA A 108 24.96 12.94 23.25
N VAL A 109 24.13 12.27 24.04
CA VAL A 109 22.93 11.56 23.59
C VAL A 109 21.79 12.56 23.47
N SER A 110 21.05 12.50 22.37
CA SER A 110 19.94 13.42 22.09
C SER A 110 18.70 12.68 21.56
N HIS A 111 17.58 13.40 21.41
CA HIS A 111 16.35 12.84 20.84
C HIS A 111 16.51 12.40 19.38
N THR A 112 17.47 12.95 18.64
CA THR A 112 17.75 12.54 17.25
C THR A 112 18.26 11.10 17.18
N ASP A 113 18.93 10.62 18.24
CA ASP A 113 19.47 9.26 18.32
C ASP A 113 18.39 8.18 18.40
N ARG A 114 17.13 8.58 18.64
CA ARG A 114 15.99 7.63 18.64
C ARG A 114 15.72 7.06 17.25
N ASP A 115 16.08 7.78 16.20
CA ASP A 115 16.12 7.28 14.82
C ASP A 115 14.81 6.66 14.30
N TYR A 116 13.67 7.29 14.61
CA TYR A 116 12.38 6.88 14.04
C TYR A 116 11.43 8.02 13.68
N TYR A 117 11.69 9.26 14.12
CA TYR A 117 10.77 10.37 13.85
C TYR A 117 10.62 10.67 12.35
N HIS A 118 11.71 10.51 11.59
CA HIS A 118 11.70 10.67 10.13
C HIS A 118 10.88 9.57 9.42
N LYS A 119 10.55 8.45 10.09
CA LYS A 119 9.80 7.33 9.49
C LYS A 119 8.28 7.54 9.52
N VAL A 120 7.80 8.50 10.31
CA VAL A 120 6.38 8.69 10.61
C VAL A 120 5.68 9.42 9.46
N GLN A 121 4.73 8.75 8.83
CA GLN A 121 3.92 9.27 7.72
C GLN A 121 2.65 9.98 8.23
N TYR A 122 1.89 9.32 9.11
CA TYR A 122 0.69 9.89 9.74
C TYR A 122 0.87 9.95 11.25
N LEU A 123 0.52 11.06 11.87
CA LEU A 123 0.82 11.36 13.26
C LEU A 123 -0.43 11.76 14.06
N TRP A 124 -0.66 11.08 15.18
CA TRP A 124 -1.65 11.46 16.17
C TRP A 124 -0.95 11.84 17.46
N THR A 125 -1.12 13.07 17.92
CA THR A 125 -0.59 13.53 19.20
C THR A 125 -1.69 13.60 20.25
N PHE A 126 -1.33 13.53 21.52
CA PHE A 126 -2.24 13.78 22.64
C PHE A 126 -1.50 14.55 23.72
N GLY A 127 -2.19 15.50 24.36
CA GLY A 127 -1.59 16.38 25.38
C GLY A 127 -0.41 17.23 24.86
N ASP A 128 -0.26 17.38 23.54
CA ASP A 128 0.83 18.15 22.90
C ASP A 128 0.37 19.58 22.56
N GLU A 129 0.02 20.36 23.58
CA GLU A 129 -0.49 21.74 23.40
C GLU A 129 0.52 22.65 22.68
N LYS A 130 1.82 22.35 22.82
CA LYS A 130 2.92 23.14 22.23
C LYS A 130 3.33 22.66 20.83
N GLY A 131 2.71 21.60 20.30
CA GLY A 131 3.04 21.03 18.99
C GLY A 131 4.49 20.57 18.87
N SER A 132 5.04 20.01 19.95
CA SER A 132 6.42 19.57 20.07
C SER A 132 6.73 18.40 19.13
N TYR A 133 5.83 17.43 18.98
CA TYR A 133 6.07 16.24 18.15
C TYR A 133 6.03 16.56 16.66
N LYS A 134 5.25 17.56 16.24
CA LYS A 134 5.24 18.04 14.84
C LYS A 134 6.62 18.51 14.38
N LYS A 135 7.43 19.08 15.29
CA LYS A 135 8.78 19.55 14.98
C LYS A 135 9.78 18.40 14.86
N LEU A 136 9.51 17.28 15.52
CA LEU A 136 10.36 16.09 15.50
C LEU A 136 10.06 15.22 14.28
N CYS A 137 8.79 14.98 13.99
CA CYS A 137 8.35 14.16 12.86
C CYS A 137 8.28 15.01 11.58
N THR A 138 9.39 15.10 10.85
CA THR A 138 9.54 16.01 9.71
C THR A 138 8.85 15.56 8.42
N GLU A 139 8.58 14.25 8.27
CA GLU A 139 8.01 13.66 7.05
C GLU A 139 6.50 13.41 7.13
N VAL A 140 5.81 14.06 8.07
CA VAL A 140 4.39 13.84 8.33
C VAL A 140 3.53 14.44 7.22
N GLU A 141 2.74 13.59 6.57
CA GLU A 141 1.73 13.97 5.56
C GLU A 141 0.41 14.42 6.19
N SER A 142 0.02 13.80 7.30
CA SER A 142 -1.23 14.10 8.00
C SER A 142 -1.05 14.04 9.51
N MET A 143 -1.63 15.02 10.21
CA MET A 143 -1.53 15.13 11.65
C MET A 143 -2.88 15.45 12.29
N GLU A 144 -3.19 14.79 13.39
CA GLU A 144 -4.33 15.12 14.24
C GLU A 144 -3.89 15.26 15.71
N ASN A 145 -4.43 16.25 16.42
CA ASN A 145 -4.20 16.43 17.84
C ASN A 145 -5.45 16.01 18.63
N LEU A 146 -5.28 15.02 19.50
CA LEU A 146 -6.33 14.43 20.33
C LEU A 146 -6.24 14.99 21.76
N PRO A 147 -7.36 15.05 22.50
CA PRO A 147 -7.31 15.40 23.91
C PRO A 147 -6.53 14.35 24.70
N GLY A 148 -5.55 14.79 25.48
CA GLY A 148 -4.76 13.95 26.38
C GLY A 148 -5.38 13.79 27.76
N ARG A 149 -6.71 13.67 27.87
CA ARG A 149 -7.43 13.58 29.13
C ARG A 149 -8.17 12.26 29.24
N LEU A 150 -7.92 11.53 30.32
CA LEU A 150 -8.52 10.23 30.60
C LEU A 150 -9.90 10.42 31.25
N ASP A 151 -10.72 9.36 31.24
CA ASP A 151 -12.05 9.36 31.88
C ASP A 151 -11.94 9.55 33.42
N SER A 152 -10.79 9.22 34.02
CA SER A 152 -10.48 9.49 35.44
C SER A 152 -10.20 10.97 35.74
N GLY A 153 -10.00 11.79 34.72
CA GLY A 153 -9.53 13.18 34.84
C GLY A 153 -8.01 13.34 34.79
N ASP A 154 -7.25 12.23 34.84
CA ASP A 154 -5.80 12.24 34.66
C ASP A 154 -5.38 12.68 33.25
N GLU A 155 -4.16 13.17 33.13
CA GLU A 155 -3.60 13.63 31.86
C GLU A 155 -2.53 12.68 31.33
N VAL A 156 -2.51 12.54 30.01
CA VAL A 156 -1.55 11.75 29.25
C VAL A 156 -1.01 12.60 28.10
N GLN A 157 0.28 12.47 27.84
CA GLN A 157 0.93 13.17 26.74
C GLN A 157 1.66 12.19 25.84
N GLY A 158 1.83 12.49 24.57
CA GLY A 158 2.56 11.61 23.68
C GLY A 158 2.06 11.62 22.26
N TRP A 159 2.44 10.58 21.53
CA TRP A 159 2.13 10.44 20.13
C TRP A 159 2.08 8.97 19.71
N ILE A 160 1.24 8.69 18.71
CA ILE A 160 1.21 7.43 17.98
C ILE A 160 1.28 7.81 16.50
N GLY A 161 2.13 7.14 15.76
CA GLY A 161 2.30 7.34 14.33
C GLY A 161 2.18 6.04 13.56
N THR A 162 1.96 6.17 12.26
CA THR A 162 2.08 5.07 11.30
C THR A 162 3.15 5.39 10.26
N VAL A 163 3.84 4.35 9.81
CA VAL A 163 4.85 4.46 8.74
C VAL A 163 4.23 4.17 7.37
N GLU A 164 4.93 4.53 6.30
CA GLU A 164 4.51 4.21 4.93
C GLU A 164 4.57 2.71 4.64
N GLU A 165 5.59 2.02 5.14
CA GLU A 165 5.80 0.58 4.96
C GLU A 165 6.23 -0.04 6.28
N SER A 166 5.60 -1.13 6.70
CA SER A 166 5.90 -1.79 7.98
C SER A 166 7.36 -2.24 8.08
N GLY A 167 8.00 -2.55 6.94
CA GLY A 167 9.44 -2.84 6.86
C GLY A 167 10.35 -1.73 7.39
N LYS A 168 9.94 -0.46 7.34
CA LYS A 168 10.70 0.69 7.88
C LYS A 168 10.83 0.63 9.41
N LEU A 169 9.99 -0.15 10.09
CA LEU A 169 10.04 -0.36 11.55
C LEU A 169 11.07 -1.41 11.98
N LYS A 170 11.94 -1.87 11.07
CA LYS A 170 13.20 -2.51 11.44
C LYS A 170 14.29 -1.44 11.49
N ASP A 171 15.02 -1.36 12.60
CA ASP A 171 16.16 -0.45 12.67
C ASP A 171 17.44 -1.09 12.10
N GLN A 172 18.48 -0.27 11.93
CA GLN A 172 19.78 -0.69 11.41
C GLN A 172 20.51 -1.74 12.29
N HIS A 173 20.04 -1.96 13.51
CA HIS A 173 20.58 -2.94 14.46
C HIS A 173 19.71 -4.20 14.56
N GLY A 174 18.62 -4.28 13.79
CA GLY A 174 17.68 -5.39 13.78
C GLY A 174 16.63 -5.34 14.91
N ASP A 175 16.56 -4.25 15.69
CA ASP A 175 15.52 -4.08 16.70
C ASP A 175 14.18 -3.74 16.02
N ASN A 176 13.09 -4.36 16.50
CA ASN A 176 11.73 -4.05 16.04
C ASN A 176 11.23 -2.76 16.72
N LEU A 177 10.84 -1.79 15.90
CA LEU A 177 10.28 -0.51 16.32
C LEU A 177 8.75 -0.49 16.35
N ASN A 178 8.10 -1.55 15.86
CA ASN A 178 6.65 -1.69 15.91
C ASN A 178 6.19 -1.97 17.34
N ARG A 179 5.97 -0.89 18.10
CA ARG A 179 5.56 -0.90 19.50
C ARG A 179 5.05 0.46 19.94
N ILE A 180 4.21 0.47 20.95
CA ILE A 180 3.85 1.69 21.67
C ILE A 180 4.44 1.61 23.07
N VAL A 181 5.39 2.49 23.35
CA VAL A 181 6.13 2.50 24.61
C VAL A 181 5.39 3.34 25.64
N VAL A 182 5.23 2.84 26.87
CA VAL A 182 4.71 3.63 27.99
C VAL A 182 5.86 4.16 28.83
N LEU A 183 5.94 5.49 28.93
CA LEU A 183 6.91 6.20 29.74
C LEU A 183 6.25 6.78 30.99
N VAL A 184 6.98 6.67 32.10
CA VAL A 184 6.61 7.25 33.39
C VAL A 184 7.82 8.00 33.94
N ARG A 185 7.65 9.29 34.23
CA ARG A 185 8.69 10.23 34.66
C ARG A 185 9.92 10.19 33.74
N GLY A 186 9.66 10.11 32.45
CA GLY A 186 10.66 10.07 31.38
C GLY A 186 11.49 8.78 31.27
N LYS A 187 10.97 7.66 31.79
CA LYS A 187 11.59 6.33 31.68
C LYS A 187 10.58 5.32 31.15
N VAL A 188 11.04 4.38 30.34
CA VAL A 188 10.20 3.25 29.91
C VAL A 188 9.75 2.43 31.12
N ALA A 189 8.45 2.39 31.33
CA ALA A 189 7.75 1.55 32.31
C ALA A 189 7.24 0.26 31.67
N GLN A 190 6.84 0.32 30.39
CA GLN A 190 6.44 -0.82 29.57
C GLN A 190 6.95 -0.66 28.14
N GLU A 191 7.58 -1.72 27.63
CA GLU A 191 8.21 -1.73 26.31
C GLU A 191 7.21 -1.71 25.16
N ASP A 192 6.10 -2.43 25.30
CA ASP A 192 5.03 -2.46 24.31
C ASP A 192 3.68 -2.68 24.96
N ILE A 193 2.79 -1.70 24.81
CA ILE A 193 1.39 -1.80 25.25
C ILE A 193 0.47 -2.36 24.15
N LEU A 194 0.96 -2.51 22.90
CA LEU A 194 0.17 -3.14 21.84
C LEU A 194 -0.15 -4.62 22.15
N GLU A 195 0.74 -5.31 22.88
CA GLU A 195 0.55 -6.70 23.31
C GLU A 195 -0.76 -6.91 24.11
N GLU A 196 -1.26 -5.87 24.79
CA GLU A 196 -2.49 -5.91 25.60
C GLU A 196 -3.78 -5.96 24.77
N PHE A 197 -3.73 -5.54 23.51
CA PHE A 197 -4.91 -5.40 22.66
C PHE A 197 -5.11 -6.59 21.71
N GLY A 198 -4.12 -7.47 21.57
CA GLY A 198 -4.21 -8.65 20.70
C GLY A 198 -4.51 -8.32 19.24
N GLU A 199 -4.14 -7.11 18.78
CA GLU A 199 -4.52 -6.59 17.46
C GLU A 199 -3.76 -7.33 16.34
N THR A 200 -4.47 -8.20 15.62
CA THR A 200 -3.90 -9.03 14.54
C THR A 200 -4.06 -8.41 13.15
N GLY A 201 -4.77 -7.29 13.02
CA GLY A 201 -4.99 -6.62 11.74
C GLY A 201 -3.72 -5.97 11.20
N ILE A 202 -3.58 -5.89 9.87
CA ILE A 202 -2.36 -5.38 9.20
C ILE A 202 -1.94 -3.99 9.68
N PHE A 203 -2.90 -3.13 10.00
CA PHE A 203 -2.68 -1.82 10.59
C PHE A 203 -1.72 -1.85 11.79
N SER A 204 -1.82 -2.86 12.67
CA SER A 204 -1.01 -2.92 13.89
C SER A 204 0.48 -2.99 13.57
N SER A 205 0.86 -3.62 12.45
CA SER A 205 2.26 -3.73 11.99
C SER A 205 2.90 -2.42 11.51
N TYR A 206 2.11 -1.34 11.36
CA TYR A 206 2.59 -0.02 10.93
C TYR A 206 2.78 0.96 12.09
N LEU A 207 2.39 0.57 13.31
CA LEU A 207 2.36 1.47 14.46
C LEU A 207 3.72 1.67 15.12
N ILE A 208 3.94 2.89 15.59
CA ILE A 208 5.02 3.24 16.52
C ILE A 208 4.53 4.39 17.39
N GLY A 209 4.88 4.42 18.67
CA GLY A 209 4.48 5.53 19.52
C GLY A 209 5.09 5.55 20.90
N GLU A 210 4.86 6.67 21.59
CA GLU A 210 5.27 6.92 22.96
C GLU A 210 4.12 7.54 23.73
N VAL A 211 3.80 6.96 24.88
CA VAL A 211 2.73 7.41 25.79
C VAL A 211 3.36 7.78 27.12
N HIS A 212 3.28 9.04 27.50
CA HIS A 212 3.75 9.57 28.79
C HIS A 212 2.58 9.59 29.78
N ALA A 213 2.63 8.67 30.74
CA ALA A 213 1.58 8.43 31.73
C ALA A 213 2.13 8.60 33.15
N ASP A 214 2.57 9.81 33.48
CA ASP A 214 3.24 10.10 34.76
C ASP A 214 2.37 9.83 36.00
N PHE A 215 1.03 9.87 35.84
CA PHE A 215 0.06 9.55 36.89
C PHE A 215 0.17 8.11 37.43
N LEU A 216 0.81 7.19 36.68
CA LEU A 216 1.04 5.81 37.11
C LEU A 216 2.08 5.68 38.25
N ASP A 217 2.94 6.67 38.49
CA ASP A 217 3.91 6.70 39.60
C ASP A 217 3.72 7.96 40.44
N ALA A 218 2.50 8.20 40.93
CA ALA A 218 2.22 9.23 41.92
C ALA A 218 2.92 8.91 43.27
N ASP A 219 3.55 9.91 43.89
CA ASP A 219 4.40 9.70 45.08
C ASP A 219 3.61 9.26 46.34
N ASP A 220 2.31 9.54 46.37
CA ASP A 220 1.35 9.23 47.43
C ASP A 220 0.59 7.91 47.21
N GLN A 221 0.88 7.17 46.13
CA GLN A 221 0.20 5.92 45.79
C GLN A 221 1.18 4.74 45.74
N ASP A 222 0.65 3.52 45.75
CA ASP A 222 1.44 2.28 45.72
C ASP A 222 2.22 2.06 44.40
N ASP A 223 3.34 1.34 44.51
CA ASP A 223 4.22 0.99 43.38
C ASP A 223 3.58 -0.11 42.53
N ILE A 224 3.22 0.22 41.30
CA ILE A 224 2.62 -0.71 40.34
C ILE A 224 3.58 -1.22 39.28
N ALA A 225 4.86 -0.91 39.40
CA ALA A 225 5.86 -1.54 38.56
C ALA A 225 6.11 -2.98 39.04
N THR A 226 6.14 -3.92 38.09
CA THR A 226 6.64 -5.28 38.33
C THR A 226 8.06 -5.27 38.91
N SER A 227 8.50 -6.37 39.51
CA SER A 227 9.86 -6.48 40.07
C SER A 227 10.97 -6.23 39.04
N SER A 228 10.74 -6.59 37.77
CA SER A 228 11.66 -6.28 36.65
C SER A 228 11.60 -4.83 36.19
N ARG A 229 10.53 -4.10 36.54
CA ARG A 229 10.21 -2.73 36.09
C ARG A 229 10.17 -2.60 34.56
N GLN A 230 9.74 -3.67 33.90
CA GLN A 230 9.53 -3.72 32.45
C GLN A 230 8.05 -3.81 32.06
N ARG A 231 7.17 -4.00 33.06
CA ARG A 231 5.72 -4.05 32.93
C ARG A 231 5.07 -3.39 34.13
N ILE A 232 3.83 -2.97 33.94
CA ILE A 232 2.93 -2.48 34.98
C ILE A 232 2.04 -3.64 35.45
N ILE A 233 1.56 -3.61 36.70
CA ILE A 233 0.61 -4.61 37.21
C ILE A 233 -0.71 -4.47 36.43
N GLU A 234 -1.09 -5.52 35.70
CA GLU A 234 -2.19 -5.50 34.73
C GLU A 234 -3.55 -5.19 35.37
N ASP A 235 -3.80 -5.67 36.59
CA ASP A 235 -5.08 -5.50 37.30
C ASP A 235 -5.20 -4.16 38.06
N ASP A 236 -4.21 -3.26 37.99
CA ASP A 236 -4.30 -1.96 38.69
C ASP A 236 -5.32 -1.04 37.97
N PRO A 237 -6.28 -0.44 38.70
CA PRO A 237 -7.30 0.42 38.11
C PRO A 237 -6.74 1.56 37.25
N ARG A 238 -5.58 2.13 37.60
CA ARG A 238 -4.96 3.23 36.82
C ARG A 238 -4.48 2.75 35.46
N TYR A 239 -3.96 1.53 35.41
CA TYR A 239 -3.53 0.91 34.17
C TYR A 239 -4.73 0.55 33.27
N GLU A 240 -5.84 0.09 33.84
CA GLU A 240 -7.08 -0.16 33.11
C GLU A 240 -7.66 1.11 32.45
N VAL A 241 -7.60 2.26 33.14
CA VAL A 241 -8.02 3.54 32.56
C VAL A 241 -7.10 3.91 31.38
N LEU A 242 -5.78 3.70 31.51
CA LEU A 242 -4.84 3.92 30.41
C LEU A 242 -5.13 3.01 29.22
N LYS A 243 -5.35 1.70 29.44
CA LYS A 243 -5.70 0.73 28.39
C LYS A 243 -6.99 1.15 27.68
N THR A 244 -7.99 1.60 28.42
CA THR A 244 -9.26 2.11 27.86
C THR A 244 -9.02 3.31 26.94
N PHE A 245 -8.21 4.28 27.37
CA PHE A 245 -7.86 5.45 26.56
C PHE A 245 -7.10 5.05 25.27
N ILE A 246 -6.09 4.19 25.39
CA ILE A 246 -5.27 3.74 24.26
C ILE A 246 -6.12 2.92 23.29
N GLY A 247 -6.97 2.02 23.76
CA GLY A 247 -7.86 1.22 22.90
C GLY A 247 -8.84 2.08 22.10
N LYS A 248 -9.47 3.09 22.72
CA LYS A 248 -10.30 4.08 22.00
C LYS A 248 -9.48 4.84 20.96
N THR A 249 -8.26 5.24 21.31
CA THR A 249 -7.34 5.95 20.42
C THR A 249 -6.92 5.08 19.23
N LEU A 250 -6.50 3.84 19.46
CA LEU A 250 -6.12 2.89 18.41
C LEU A 250 -7.24 2.64 17.42
N LYS A 251 -8.48 2.46 17.90
CA LYS A 251 -9.65 2.30 17.03
C LYS A 251 -9.90 3.53 16.14
N LYS A 252 -9.71 4.74 16.69
CA LYS A 252 -9.80 5.98 15.91
C LYS A 252 -8.69 6.05 14.86
N ILE A 253 -7.46 5.76 15.26
CA ILE A 253 -6.30 5.75 14.36
C ILE A 253 -6.49 4.72 13.24
N GLN A 254 -6.98 3.51 13.53
CA GLN A 254 -7.26 2.48 12.54
C GLN A 254 -8.25 2.95 11.46
N ASN A 255 -9.32 3.61 11.87
CA ASN A 255 -10.33 4.15 10.96
C ASN A 255 -9.74 5.25 10.06
N GLU A 256 -9.01 6.20 10.64
CA GLU A 256 -8.38 7.29 9.89
C GLU A 256 -7.26 6.78 8.98
N TRP A 257 -6.43 5.86 9.45
CA TRP A 257 -5.40 5.21 8.65
C TRP A 257 -6.02 4.50 7.45
N THR A 258 -7.10 3.74 7.64
CA THR A 258 -7.82 3.08 6.55
C THR A 258 -8.34 4.09 5.53
N ARG A 259 -8.93 5.20 6.00
CA ARG A 259 -9.40 6.28 5.12
C ARG A 259 -8.25 6.89 4.30
N LEU A 260 -7.14 7.24 4.96
CA LEU A 260 -5.96 7.83 4.33
C LEU A 260 -5.33 6.88 3.31
N ARG A 261 -5.21 5.58 3.64
CA ARG A 261 -4.70 4.56 2.72
C ARG A 261 -5.60 4.34 1.51
N ASN A 262 -6.93 4.40 1.69
CA ASN A 262 -7.88 4.34 0.59
C ASN A 262 -7.74 5.55 -0.35
N GLU A 263 -7.57 6.75 0.19
CA GLU A 263 -7.34 7.96 -0.59
C GLU A 263 -6.00 7.92 -1.35
N GLU A 264 -4.93 7.53 -0.66
CA GLU A 264 -3.60 7.38 -1.24
C GLU A 264 -3.58 6.31 -2.34
N GLY A 265 -4.15 5.13 -2.06
CA GLY A 265 -4.26 4.03 -3.02
C GLY A 265 -5.06 4.41 -4.24
N SER A 266 -6.15 5.17 -4.06
CA SER A 266 -6.93 5.70 -5.17
C SER A 266 -6.12 6.66 -6.03
N LYS A 267 -5.34 7.57 -5.43
CA LYS A 267 -4.45 8.49 -6.16
C LYS A 267 -3.40 7.72 -6.97
N LYS A 268 -2.72 6.76 -6.34
CA LYS A 268 -1.73 5.88 -7.00
C LYS A 268 -2.34 5.06 -8.14
N ALA A 269 -3.56 4.54 -7.98
CA ALA A 269 -4.24 3.78 -9.02
C ALA A 269 -4.62 4.64 -10.24
N ILE A 270 -5.14 5.85 -10.04
CA ILE A 270 -5.56 6.75 -11.14
C ILE A 270 -4.39 7.44 -11.85
N GLU A 271 -3.15 7.32 -11.36
CA GLU A 271 -1.95 7.69 -12.13
C GLU A 271 -1.78 6.80 -13.36
N ILE A 272 -2.32 5.57 -13.34
CA ILE A 272 -2.33 4.66 -14.49
C ILE A 272 -3.46 5.11 -15.45
N PRO A 273 -3.16 5.58 -16.67
CA PRO A 273 -4.16 6.20 -17.55
C PRO A 273 -5.37 5.31 -17.85
N ALA A 274 -5.14 4.01 -18.10
CA ALA A 274 -6.20 3.05 -18.35
C ALA A 274 -7.15 2.88 -17.15
N ILE A 275 -6.62 2.89 -15.93
CA ILE A 275 -7.43 2.80 -14.70
C ILE A 275 -8.20 4.09 -14.47
N LYS A 276 -7.61 5.25 -14.77
CA LYS A 276 -8.29 6.55 -14.68
C LYS A 276 -9.50 6.63 -15.61
N GLU A 277 -9.33 6.25 -16.87
CA GLU A 277 -10.42 6.22 -17.84
C GLU A 277 -11.54 5.26 -17.41
N TRP A 278 -11.17 4.07 -16.94
CA TRP A 278 -12.09 3.10 -16.39
C TRP A 278 -12.86 3.64 -15.17
N PHE A 279 -12.15 4.19 -14.20
CA PHE A 279 -12.72 4.71 -12.96
C PHE A 279 -13.73 5.85 -13.22
N ASN A 280 -13.45 6.69 -14.22
CA ASN A 280 -14.35 7.79 -14.59
C ASN A 280 -15.71 7.32 -15.13
N LYS A 281 -15.76 6.14 -15.76
CA LYS A 281 -17.00 5.54 -16.30
C LYS A 281 -17.89 4.90 -15.24
N LEU A 282 -17.39 4.69 -14.02
CA LEU A 282 -18.13 4.06 -12.94
C LEU A 282 -19.19 5.00 -12.32
N GLY A 283 -20.30 4.41 -11.86
CA GLY A 283 -21.30 5.11 -11.05
C GLY A 283 -20.80 5.45 -9.63
N PRO A 284 -21.51 6.30 -8.87
CA PRO A 284 -21.07 6.76 -7.54
C PRO A 284 -20.79 5.63 -6.54
N ASP A 285 -21.69 4.64 -6.45
CA ASP A 285 -21.54 3.48 -5.56
C ASP A 285 -20.31 2.64 -5.93
N GLN A 286 -20.17 2.31 -7.22
CA GLN A 286 -19.04 1.55 -7.76
C GLN A 286 -17.70 2.24 -7.54
N LYS A 287 -17.66 3.58 -7.62
CA LYS A 287 -16.46 4.35 -7.29
C LYS A 287 -16.06 4.17 -5.83
N GLY A 288 -17.01 4.12 -4.90
CA GLY A 288 -16.74 3.82 -3.49
C GLY A 288 -16.07 2.46 -3.31
N LYS A 289 -16.61 1.42 -3.95
CA LYS A 289 -16.08 0.05 -3.91
C LYS A 289 -14.69 -0.05 -4.55
N ALA A 290 -14.49 0.61 -5.68
CA ALA A 290 -13.19 0.66 -6.35
C ALA A 290 -12.12 1.37 -5.51
N LYS A 291 -12.46 2.51 -4.87
CA LYS A 291 -11.54 3.20 -3.93
C LYS A 291 -11.15 2.31 -2.75
N SER A 292 -12.10 1.56 -2.19
CA SER A 292 -11.84 0.60 -1.12
C SER A 292 -10.86 -0.50 -1.59
N LEU A 293 -11.09 -1.10 -2.76
CA LEU A 293 -10.18 -2.09 -3.35
C LEU A 293 -8.77 -1.54 -3.57
N PHE A 294 -8.65 -0.33 -4.12
CA PHE A 294 -7.36 0.33 -4.31
C PHE A 294 -6.65 0.62 -3.00
N GLY A 295 -7.38 0.98 -1.96
CA GLY A 295 -6.85 1.15 -0.62
C GLY A 295 -6.30 -0.15 -0.03
N LYS A 296 -7.05 -1.25 -0.12
CA LYS A 296 -6.61 -2.58 0.32
C LYS A 296 -5.30 -2.98 -0.34
N ILE A 297 -5.19 -2.79 -1.66
CA ILE A 297 -3.96 -3.04 -2.44
C ILE A 297 -2.84 -2.11 -1.99
N ASN A 298 -3.15 -0.84 -1.71
CA ASN A 298 -2.15 0.12 -1.28
C ASN A 298 -1.57 -0.21 0.10
N SER A 299 -2.38 -0.79 0.99
CA SER A 299 -1.97 -1.28 2.31
C SER A 299 -1.11 -2.54 2.25
N LEU A 300 -0.99 -3.21 1.10
CA LEU A 300 -0.04 -4.31 0.94
C LEU A 300 1.38 -3.76 0.80
N THR A 301 2.31 -4.34 1.56
CA THR A 301 3.74 -4.06 1.41
C THR A 301 4.26 -4.80 0.19
N ILE A 302 4.50 -4.07 -0.90
CA ILE A 302 5.02 -4.58 -2.16
C ILE A 302 6.26 -3.76 -2.49
N GLU A 303 7.42 -4.42 -2.55
CA GLU A 303 8.73 -3.77 -2.72
C GLU A 303 8.92 -3.17 -4.12
N ASP A 304 8.37 -3.83 -5.16
CA ASP A 304 8.48 -3.36 -6.54
C ASP A 304 7.26 -2.49 -6.93
N PRO A 305 7.46 -1.19 -7.26
CA PRO A 305 6.41 -0.32 -7.76
C PRO A 305 5.69 -0.86 -9.00
N ASP A 306 6.38 -1.60 -9.87
CA ASP A 306 5.78 -2.17 -11.07
C ASP A 306 4.87 -3.37 -10.77
N ASP A 307 5.18 -4.17 -9.74
CA ASP A 307 4.29 -5.20 -9.23
C ASP A 307 3.02 -4.60 -8.61
N LYS A 308 3.15 -3.48 -7.90
CA LYS A 308 1.99 -2.75 -7.37
C LYS A 308 1.10 -2.22 -8.51
N LYS A 309 1.68 -1.69 -9.59
CA LYS A 309 0.93 -1.28 -10.79
C LYS A 309 0.24 -2.48 -11.47
N ARG A 310 0.91 -3.62 -11.57
CA ARG A 310 0.32 -4.86 -12.12
C ARG A 310 -0.88 -5.29 -11.27
N LEU A 311 -0.76 -5.27 -9.95
CA LEU A 311 -1.84 -5.64 -9.04
C LEU A 311 -3.05 -4.72 -9.19
N PHE A 312 -2.85 -3.40 -9.32
CA PHE A 312 -3.95 -2.48 -9.62
C PHE A 312 -4.66 -2.82 -10.93
N LYS A 313 -3.92 -3.15 -12.00
CA LYS A 313 -4.53 -3.55 -13.29
C LYS A 313 -5.34 -4.83 -13.15
N GLN A 314 -4.81 -5.85 -12.47
CA GLN A 314 -5.53 -7.11 -12.24
C GLN A 314 -6.77 -6.90 -11.38
N ALA A 315 -6.69 -6.05 -10.36
CA ALA A 315 -7.82 -5.71 -9.52
C ALA A 315 -8.97 -5.03 -10.30
N VAL A 316 -8.65 -4.21 -11.30
CA VAL A 316 -9.66 -3.62 -12.20
C VAL A 316 -10.37 -4.70 -13.03
N ILE A 317 -9.62 -5.68 -13.54
CA ILE A 317 -10.19 -6.81 -14.30
C ILE A 317 -11.10 -7.65 -13.39
N ALA A 318 -10.65 -7.95 -12.16
CA ALA A 318 -11.46 -8.63 -11.16
C ALA A 318 -12.74 -7.86 -10.87
N PHE A 319 -12.61 -6.54 -10.59
CA PHE A 319 -13.74 -5.68 -10.31
C PHE A 319 -14.81 -5.74 -11.40
N GLU A 320 -14.39 -5.66 -12.67
CA GLU A 320 -15.30 -5.80 -13.81
C GLU A 320 -16.00 -7.16 -13.81
N GLY A 321 -15.28 -8.26 -13.59
CA GLY A 321 -15.86 -9.59 -13.47
C GLY A 321 -16.95 -9.69 -12.40
N PHE A 322 -16.70 -9.17 -11.19
CA PHE A 322 -17.70 -9.14 -10.11
C PHE A 322 -18.85 -8.17 -10.38
N ARG A 323 -18.58 -7.05 -11.08
CA ARG A 323 -19.62 -6.11 -11.51
C ARG A 323 -20.61 -6.77 -12.44
N TYR A 324 -20.14 -7.53 -13.43
CA TYR A 324 -21.01 -8.27 -14.35
C TYR A 324 -21.88 -9.31 -13.64
N LYS A 325 -21.36 -9.95 -12.58
CA LYS A 325 -22.12 -10.90 -11.76
C LYS A 325 -23.04 -10.25 -10.72
N ASN A 326 -23.15 -8.91 -10.67
CA ASN A 326 -23.84 -8.17 -9.60
C ASN A 326 -23.37 -8.57 -8.19
N ASN A 327 -22.10 -8.94 -8.04
CA ASN A 327 -21.53 -9.48 -6.78
C ASN A 327 -20.33 -8.66 -6.30
N LEU A 328 -20.39 -7.33 -6.44
CA LEU A 328 -19.31 -6.44 -5.98
C LEU A 328 -19.10 -6.50 -4.46
N GLU A 329 -20.10 -6.94 -3.70
CA GLU A 329 -19.99 -7.13 -2.24
C GLU A 329 -18.95 -8.18 -1.86
N ALA A 330 -18.70 -9.18 -2.72
CA ALA A 330 -17.63 -10.16 -2.50
C ALA A 330 -16.22 -9.53 -2.47
N LEU A 331 -16.03 -8.38 -3.11
CA LEU A 331 -14.77 -7.62 -3.04
C LEU A 331 -14.62 -6.85 -1.72
N GLU A 332 -15.74 -6.56 -1.06
CA GLU A 332 -15.74 -5.93 0.25
C GLU A 332 -15.38 -6.92 1.36
N SER A 333 -15.83 -8.18 1.25
CA SER A 333 -15.46 -9.27 2.16
C SER A 333 -13.98 -9.68 2.10
N VAL A 334 -13.23 -9.20 1.11
CA VAL A 334 -11.78 -9.38 1.05
C VAL A 334 -11.14 -8.64 2.20
N SER A 335 -10.76 -9.37 3.27
CA SER A 335 -9.91 -8.80 4.30
C SER A 335 -8.45 -8.88 3.83
N ILE A 336 -7.67 -7.90 4.26
CA ILE A 336 -6.25 -7.82 3.93
C ILE A 336 -5.46 -8.92 4.69
N GLU A 337 -6.04 -9.46 5.78
CA GLU A 337 -5.44 -10.59 6.53
C GLU A 337 -5.44 -11.92 5.75
N ASN A 338 -6.22 -12.03 4.67
CA ASN A 338 -6.32 -13.24 3.84
C ASN A 338 -5.79 -13.00 2.42
N ILE A 339 -4.48 -12.87 2.26
CA ILE A 339 -3.82 -12.84 0.94
C ILE A 339 -4.19 -14.07 0.09
N GLU A 340 -4.43 -15.22 0.74
CA GLU A 340 -4.95 -16.42 0.07
C GLU A 340 -6.35 -16.21 -0.53
N ALA A 341 -7.24 -15.48 0.15
CA ALA A 341 -8.57 -15.14 -0.39
C ALA A 341 -8.49 -14.16 -1.57
N VAL A 342 -7.52 -13.24 -1.54
CA VAL A 342 -7.21 -12.39 -2.70
C VAL A 342 -6.80 -13.26 -3.88
N THR A 343 -5.94 -14.26 -3.64
CA THR A 343 -5.47 -15.20 -4.67
C THR A 343 -6.60 -16.08 -5.20
N GLU A 344 -7.49 -16.60 -4.34
CA GLU A 344 -8.66 -17.39 -4.71
C GLU A 344 -9.68 -16.59 -5.55
N ILE A 345 -9.84 -15.29 -5.27
CA ILE A 345 -10.64 -14.38 -6.08
C ILE A 345 -10.03 -14.20 -7.48
N PHE A 346 -8.71 -14.12 -7.58
CA PHE A 346 -8.00 -14.06 -8.86
C PHE A 346 -7.99 -15.42 -9.59
N SER A 347 -8.06 -16.56 -8.88
CA SER A 347 -8.26 -17.88 -9.49
C SER A 347 -9.68 -18.04 -10.07
N ASN A 348 -10.70 -17.52 -9.38
CA ASN A 348 -12.08 -17.45 -9.90
C ASN A 348 -12.24 -16.53 -11.12
N LEU A 349 -11.20 -15.75 -11.44
CA LEU A 349 -11.18 -14.85 -12.59
C LEU A 349 -10.96 -15.63 -13.89
N ASP A 350 -10.19 -16.72 -13.86
CA ASP A 350 -10.07 -17.66 -15.00
C ASP A 350 -11.43 -18.31 -15.28
N ASP A 351 -12.20 -18.64 -14.24
CA ASP A 351 -13.57 -19.15 -14.36
C ASP A 351 -14.55 -18.07 -14.88
N ILE A 352 -14.32 -16.80 -14.52
CA ILE A 352 -15.07 -15.66 -15.06
C ILE A 352 -14.75 -15.47 -16.53
N GLU A 353 -13.48 -15.50 -16.93
CA GLU A 353 -13.07 -15.43 -18.33
C GLU A 353 -13.68 -16.59 -19.11
N ALA A 354 -13.61 -17.83 -18.59
CA ALA A 354 -14.25 -18.99 -19.20
C ALA A 354 -15.77 -18.80 -19.35
N THR A 355 -16.43 -18.19 -18.37
CA THR A 355 -17.87 -17.86 -18.44
C THR A 355 -18.17 -16.79 -19.48
N LEU A 356 -17.35 -15.74 -19.55
CA LEU A 356 -17.48 -14.67 -20.56
C LEU A 356 -17.24 -15.22 -21.97
N TYR A 357 -16.22 -16.07 -22.15
CA TYR A 357 -16.00 -16.80 -23.40
C TYR A 357 -17.18 -17.70 -23.74
N HIS A 358 -17.72 -18.44 -22.77
CA HIS A 358 -18.90 -19.27 -22.98
C HIS A 358 -20.11 -18.44 -23.43
N GLN A 359 -20.33 -17.28 -22.82
CA GLN A 359 -21.42 -16.37 -23.19
C GLN A 359 -21.20 -15.79 -24.60
N ILE A 360 -20.01 -15.26 -24.91
CA ILE A 360 -19.65 -14.75 -26.24
C ILE A 360 -19.85 -15.85 -27.29
N ILE A 361 -19.38 -17.06 -27.03
CA ILE A 361 -19.54 -18.21 -27.92
C ILE A 361 -21.03 -18.56 -28.07
N SER A 362 -21.81 -18.55 -27.00
CA SER A 362 -23.25 -18.85 -27.03
C SER A 362 -24.04 -17.83 -27.83
N GLU A 363 -23.76 -16.53 -27.66
CA GLU A 363 -24.35 -15.46 -28.44
C GLU A 363 -23.98 -15.59 -29.93
N ARG A 364 -22.72 -15.86 -30.24
CA ARG A 364 -22.25 -16.12 -31.61
C ARG A 364 -22.91 -17.34 -32.23
N ILE A 365 -23.06 -18.44 -31.47
CA ILE A 365 -23.81 -19.62 -31.90
C ILE A 365 -25.28 -19.25 -32.19
N GLY A 366 -25.89 -18.39 -31.36
CA GLY A 366 -27.22 -17.84 -31.60
C GLY A 366 -27.31 -17.11 -32.95
N VAL A 367 -26.37 -16.20 -33.22
CA VAL A 367 -26.27 -15.47 -34.50
C VAL A 367 -26.14 -16.42 -35.69
N ILE A 368 -25.31 -17.47 -35.57
CA ILE A 368 -25.12 -18.49 -36.62
C ILE A 368 -26.42 -19.28 -36.83
N ARG A 369 -27.10 -19.70 -35.76
CA ARG A 369 -28.38 -20.42 -35.85
C ARG A 369 -29.44 -19.59 -36.55
N THR A 370 -29.55 -18.30 -36.21
CA THR A 370 -30.47 -17.38 -36.90
C THR A 370 -30.15 -17.25 -38.39
N LEU A 371 -28.87 -17.20 -38.77
CA LEU A 371 -28.49 -17.22 -40.19
C LEU A 371 -28.89 -18.53 -40.86
N GLN A 372 -28.62 -19.67 -40.23
CA GLN A 372 -28.99 -20.99 -40.74
C GLN A 372 -30.51 -21.13 -40.92
N GLU A 373 -31.31 -20.62 -40.00
CA GLU A 373 -32.78 -20.60 -40.11
C GLU A 373 -33.24 -19.72 -41.26
N LYS A 374 -32.67 -18.51 -41.41
CA LYS A 374 -32.95 -17.62 -42.55
C LYS A 374 -32.63 -18.30 -43.89
N VAL A 375 -31.52 -19.04 -43.96
CA VAL A 375 -31.12 -19.82 -45.14
C VAL A 375 -32.09 -20.98 -45.40
N ARG A 376 -32.40 -21.79 -44.37
CA ARG A 376 -33.33 -22.93 -44.48
C ARG A 376 -34.73 -22.52 -44.93
N ASN A 377 -35.22 -21.38 -44.46
CA ASN A 377 -36.53 -20.84 -44.81
C ASN A 377 -36.52 -20.04 -46.13
N ASN A 378 -35.40 -20.06 -46.87
CA ASN A 378 -35.20 -19.31 -48.11
C ASN A 378 -35.62 -17.84 -47.98
N ALA A 379 -35.15 -17.17 -46.91
CA ALA A 379 -35.43 -15.77 -46.65
C ALA A 379 -35.02 -14.88 -47.84
N LEU A 380 -35.60 -13.67 -47.90
CA LEU A 380 -35.22 -12.68 -48.89
C LEU A 380 -33.73 -12.32 -48.76
N GLU A 381 -33.06 -12.08 -49.90
CA GLU A 381 -31.63 -11.75 -49.99
C GLU A 381 -31.26 -10.61 -49.04
N LYS A 382 -32.08 -9.55 -49.03
CA LYS A 382 -31.91 -8.38 -48.15
C LYS A 382 -31.89 -8.72 -46.66
N VAL A 383 -32.63 -9.74 -46.22
CA VAL A 383 -32.68 -10.16 -44.82
C VAL A 383 -31.43 -10.92 -44.41
N ILE A 384 -30.87 -11.70 -45.34
CA ILE A 384 -29.58 -12.40 -45.16
C ILE A 384 -28.45 -11.37 -45.19
N GLN A 385 -28.51 -10.42 -46.12
CA GLN A 385 -27.54 -9.36 -46.27
C GLN A 385 -27.42 -8.48 -45.03
N GLN A 386 -28.53 -8.00 -44.49
CA GLN A 386 -28.53 -7.23 -43.25
C GLN A 386 -27.89 -8.03 -42.11
N HIS A 387 -28.25 -9.32 -41.97
CA HIS A 387 -27.71 -10.18 -40.93
C HIS A 387 -26.21 -10.40 -41.04
N VAL A 388 -25.70 -10.58 -42.25
CA VAL A 388 -24.26 -10.75 -42.50
C VAL A 388 -23.52 -9.42 -42.31
N PHE A 389 -24.14 -8.29 -42.68
CA PHE A 389 -23.57 -6.96 -42.50
C PHE A 389 -23.44 -6.57 -41.02
N ASP A 390 -24.48 -6.83 -40.21
CA ASP A 390 -24.45 -6.58 -38.76
C ASP A 390 -23.44 -7.49 -38.04
N HIS A 391 -23.00 -8.57 -38.70
CA HIS A 391 -22.15 -9.62 -38.14
C HIS A 391 -21.05 -10.06 -39.12
N LEU A 392 -20.28 -9.11 -39.68
CA LEU A 392 -19.22 -9.36 -40.67
C LEU A 392 -18.19 -10.43 -40.27
N TRP A 393 -17.99 -10.63 -38.96
CA TRP A 393 -17.14 -11.69 -38.40
C TRP A 393 -17.57 -13.11 -38.82
N LEU A 394 -18.80 -13.29 -39.30
CA LEU A 394 -19.28 -14.54 -39.89
C LEU A 394 -18.52 -14.93 -41.17
N LEU A 395 -17.96 -13.95 -41.89
CA LEU A 395 -17.17 -14.17 -43.11
C LEU A 395 -15.67 -14.30 -42.80
N ASP A 396 -15.18 -13.47 -41.88
CA ASP A 396 -13.80 -13.52 -41.40
C ASP A 396 -13.75 -13.01 -39.94
N PRO A 397 -13.29 -13.83 -38.97
CA PRO A 397 -13.23 -13.44 -37.56
C PRO A 397 -12.44 -12.16 -37.29
N SER A 398 -11.51 -11.77 -38.16
CA SER A 398 -10.72 -10.54 -38.00
C SER A 398 -11.52 -9.26 -38.24
N TRP A 399 -12.74 -9.34 -38.78
CA TRP A 399 -13.58 -8.18 -39.11
C TRP A 399 -14.45 -7.68 -37.94
N GLU A 400 -14.15 -8.14 -36.73
CA GLU A 400 -14.90 -7.84 -35.50
C GLU A 400 -14.78 -6.36 -35.03
N ARG A 401 -13.80 -5.60 -35.54
CA ARG A 401 -13.42 -4.27 -35.00
C ARG A 401 -13.06 -3.18 -36.02
N ALA A 402 -13.35 -3.34 -37.30
CA ALA A 402 -13.09 -2.26 -38.25
C ALA A 402 -14.25 -1.26 -38.22
N THR A 403 -14.09 -0.17 -37.47
CA THR A 403 -15.04 0.94 -37.49
C THR A 403 -14.81 1.81 -38.73
N GLY A 404 -15.84 1.99 -39.56
CA GLY A 404 -16.00 3.16 -40.43
C GLY A 404 -15.64 3.00 -41.91
N SER A 405 -15.64 1.79 -42.48
CA SER A 405 -15.41 1.61 -43.93
C SER A 405 -16.36 0.62 -44.63
N GLU A 406 -17.29 0.06 -43.87
CA GLU A 406 -18.31 -0.88 -44.29
C GLU A 406 -19.54 -0.16 -44.84
N ILE A 407 -20.01 -0.58 -46.02
CA ILE A 407 -21.12 0.04 -46.74
C ILE A 407 -22.04 -1.07 -47.26
N MET A 408 -23.35 -0.89 -47.09
CA MET A 408 -24.39 -1.83 -47.48
C MET A 408 -25.38 -1.20 -48.46
N GLU A 409 -25.71 -1.90 -49.54
CA GLU A 409 -26.67 -1.49 -50.59
C GLU A 409 -26.48 -0.06 -51.17
N GLN A 410 -25.28 0.30 -51.60
CA GLN A 410 -25.03 1.60 -52.25
C GLN A 410 -24.84 1.47 -53.77
N GLN A 411 -25.42 2.39 -54.54
CA GLN A 411 -25.15 2.48 -55.98
C GLN A 411 -23.72 2.95 -56.20
N VAL A 412 -23.03 2.36 -57.18
CA VAL A 412 -21.65 2.75 -57.53
C VAL A 412 -21.54 4.25 -57.82
N ARG A 413 -22.57 4.86 -58.44
CA ARG A 413 -22.60 6.32 -58.69
C ARG A 413 -22.59 7.18 -57.42
N THR A 414 -23.29 6.76 -56.37
CA THR A 414 -23.46 7.56 -55.13
C THR A 414 -22.22 7.47 -54.25
N GLU A 415 -21.55 6.32 -54.25
CA GLU A 415 -20.36 6.06 -53.46
C GLU A 415 -19.09 6.73 -54.01
N PHE A 416 -19.04 6.94 -55.32
CA PHE A 416 -17.84 7.44 -56.00
C PHE A 416 -18.12 8.73 -56.79
N GLY A 417 -19.17 9.47 -56.39
CA GLY A 417 -19.69 10.63 -57.12
C GLY A 417 -18.72 11.81 -57.30
N GLU A 418 -17.55 11.78 -56.65
CA GLU A 418 -16.48 12.77 -56.80
C GLU A 418 -15.37 12.34 -57.78
N ILE A 419 -15.41 11.11 -58.30
CA ILE A 419 -14.39 10.58 -59.20
C ILE A 419 -14.88 10.70 -60.66
N GLU A 420 -14.20 11.48 -61.51
CA GLU A 420 -14.45 11.61 -62.96
C GLU A 420 -14.11 10.31 -63.72
N THR A 421 -14.86 9.24 -63.46
CA THR A 421 -14.65 7.93 -64.09
C THR A 421 -15.57 7.72 -65.29
N ASP A 422 -14.99 7.17 -66.38
CA ASP A 422 -15.68 6.75 -67.61
C ASP A 422 -16.46 5.43 -67.41
N LEU A 423 -17.41 5.44 -66.48
CA LEU A 423 -18.34 4.34 -66.21
C LEU A 423 -19.48 4.36 -67.23
N THR A 424 -19.79 3.20 -67.81
CA THR A 424 -21.00 3.03 -68.62
C THR A 424 -22.27 3.17 -67.76
N GLU A 425 -23.40 3.54 -68.36
CA GLU A 425 -24.68 3.66 -67.62
C GLU A 425 -25.10 2.36 -66.91
N LYS A 426 -24.67 1.21 -67.42
CA LYS A 426 -24.90 -0.11 -66.80
C LYS A 426 -24.00 -0.36 -65.58
N GLU A 427 -22.78 0.19 -65.58
CA GLU A 427 -21.85 0.14 -64.44
C GLU A 427 -22.28 1.13 -63.34
N LYS A 428 -22.73 2.34 -63.71
CA LYS A 428 -23.24 3.35 -62.76
C LYS A 428 -24.45 2.87 -61.96
N LYS A 429 -25.34 2.09 -62.60
CA LYS A 429 -26.53 1.49 -61.97
C LYS A 429 -26.25 0.17 -61.23
N ALA A 430 -25.01 -0.31 -61.23
CA ALA A 430 -24.65 -1.48 -60.45
C ALA A 430 -24.79 -1.15 -58.94
N ARG A 431 -25.33 -2.11 -58.19
CA ARG A 431 -25.41 -2.06 -56.74
C ARG A 431 -24.41 -3.08 -56.20
N LEU A 432 -23.73 -2.72 -55.12
CA LEU A 432 -22.88 -3.63 -54.38
C LEU A 432 -23.67 -4.04 -53.14
N ASP A 433 -23.73 -5.35 -52.85
CA ASP A 433 -24.49 -5.81 -51.68
C ASP A 433 -23.75 -5.40 -50.40
N ILE A 434 -22.51 -5.83 -50.23
CA ILE A 434 -21.66 -5.38 -49.12
C ILE A 434 -20.27 -5.05 -49.65
N LYS A 435 -19.74 -3.88 -49.27
CA LYS A 435 -18.35 -3.47 -49.51
C LYS A 435 -17.65 -3.27 -48.18
N TYR A 436 -16.45 -3.82 -48.06
CA TYR A 436 -15.60 -3.71 -46.88
C TYR A 436 -14.19 -3.32 -47.29
N ARG A 437 -13.55 -2.41 -46.56
CA ARG A 437 -12.14 -2.06 -46.78
C ARG A 437 -11.32 -2.52 -45.57
N THR A 438 -10.37 -3.41 -45.80
CA THR A 438 -9.46 -3.83 -44.73
C THR A 438 -8.57 -2.66 -44.30
N THR A 439 -8.01 -2.73 -43.10
CA THR A 439 -6.99 -1.78 -42.60
C THR A 439 -5.74 -1.72 -43.49
N SER A 440 -5.42 -2.82 -44.18
CA SER A 440 -4.37 -2.89 -45.20
C SER A 440 -4.73 -2.29 -46.56
N GLY A 441 -5.90 -1.66 -46.69
CA GLY A 441 -6.34 -0.98 -47.91
C GLY A 441 -6.92 -1.89 -48.99
N LYS A 442 -7.17 -3.18 -48.70
CA LYS A 442 -7.82 -4.08 -49.67
C LYS A 442 -9.32 -3.83 -49.70
N HIS A 443 -9.86 -3.63 -50.89
CA HIS A 443 -11.30 -3.56 -51.11
C HIS A 443 -11.88 -4.96 -51.33
N ILE A 444 -12.85 -5.32 -50.51
CA ILE A 444 -13.58 -6.58 -50.55
C ILE A 444 -15.02 -6.26 -50.94
N ILE A 445 -15.52 -6.96 -51.95
CA ILE A 445 -16.91 -6.89 -52.40
C ILE A 445 -17.52 -8.26 -52.16
N ILE A 446 -18.63 -8.27 -51.43
CA ILE A 446 -19.38 -9.46 -51.11
C ILE A 446 -20.74 -9.31 -51.80
N GLU A 447 -21.05 -10.28 -52.65
CA GLU A 447 -22.36 -10.44 -53.28
C GLU A 447 -23.04 -11.62 -52.59
N LEU A 448 -24.30 -11.44 -52.20
CA LEU A 448 -25.09 -12.49 -51.58
C LEU A 448 -26.19 -12.92 -52.53
N LYS A 449 -26.61 -14.19 -52.42
CA LYS A 449 -27.76 -14.73 -53.15
C LYS A 449 -28.67 -15.48 -52.20
N ARG A 450 -29.95 -15.55 -52.56
CA ARG A 450 -30.91 -16.42 -51.86
C ARG A 450 -30.44 -17.87 -51.91
N ALA A 451 -30.72 -18.62 -50.86
CA ALA A 451 -30.26 -20.00 -50.69
C ALA A 451 -30.62 -20.92 -51.88
N ASP A 452 -31.84 -20.77 -52.41
CA ASP A 452 -32.34 -21.62 -53.50
C ASP A 452 -31.97 -21.08 -54.90
N HIS A 453 -31.22 -19.98 -54.99
CA HIS A 453 -30.88 -19.39 -56.27
C HIS A 453 -29.78 -20.21 -56.97
N ARG A 454 -30.13 -20.85 -58.09
CA ARG A 454 -29.16 -21.57 -58.92
C ARG A 454 -28.50 -20.61 -59.90
N MET A 455 -27.18 -20.51 -59.83
CA MET A 455 -26.37 -19.74 -60.76
C MET A 455 -25.54 -20.65 -61.65
N SER A 456 -25.40 -20.28 -62.93
CA SER A 456 -24.40 -20.92 -63.79
C SER A 456 -23.01 -20.28 -63.59
N VAL A 457 -21.96 -21.01 -63.96
CA VAL A 457 -20.59 -20.48 -64.01
C VAL A 457 -20.50 -19.24 -64.91
N TYR A 458 -21.31 -19.20 -65.97
CA TYR A 458 -21.39 -18.06 -66.87
C TYR A 458 -21.98 -16.82 -66.19
N ASP A 459 -23.03 -16.99 -65.39
CA ASP A 459 -23.65 -15.89 -64.63
C ASP A 459 -22.67 -15.30 -63.61
N LEU A 460 -21.96 -16.16 -62.88
CA LEU A 460 -20.91 -15.76 -61.94
C LEU A 460 -19.78 -15.01 -62.65
N SER A 461 -19.26 -15.55 -63.75
CA SER A 461 -18.18 -14.92 -64.53
C SER A 461 -18.58 -13.54 -65.06
N LYS A 462 -19.81 -13.41 -65.56
CA LYS A 462 -20.37 -12.14 -66.03
C LYS A 462 -20.48 -11.11 -64.90
N GLN A 463 -20.89 -11.55 -63.71
CA GLN A 463 -21.04 -10.68 -62.54
C GLN A 463 -19.69 -10.24 -61.96
N ILE A 464 -18.75 -11.17 -61.81
CA ILE A 464 -17.37 -10.87 -61.37
C ILE A 464 -16.71 -9.91 -62.35
N SER A 465 -16.83 -10.15 -63.65
CA SER A 465 -16.26 -9.29 -64.69
C SER A 465 -16.82 -7.86 -64.63
N LYS A 466 -18.12 -7.72 -64.33
CA LYS A 466 -18.78 -6.41 -64.14
C LYS A 466 -18.19 -5.65 -62.96
N TYR A 467 -18.04 -6.28 -61.79
CA TYR A 467 -17.46 -5.63 -60.61
C TYR A 467 -15.98 -5.33 -60.79
N LYS A 468 -15.22 -6.27 -61.38
CA LYS A 468 -13.81 -6.08 -61.69
C LYS A 468 -13.59 -4.91 -62.63
N ALA A 469 -14.38 -4.79 -63.69
CA ALA A 469 -14.28 -3.68 -64.65
C ALA A 469 -14.55 -2.33 -63.96
N ALA A 470 -15.63 -2.23 -63.20
CA ALA A 470 -15.97 -1.01 -62.45
C ALA A 470 -14.88 -0.63 -61.44
N MET A 471 -14.43 -1.58 -60.61
CA MET A 471 -13.37 -1.34 -59.61
C MET A 471 -12.01 -1.01 -60.23
N THR A 472 -11.66 -1.65 -61.36
CA THR A 472 -10.40 -1.34 -62.05
C THR A 472 -10.38 0.08 -62.60
N LYS A 473 -11.50 0.57 -63.13
CA LYS A 473 -11.64 1.96 -63.57
C LYS A 473 -11.54 2.94 -62.39
N LEU A 474 -12.25 2.64 -61.30
CA LEU A 474 -12.24 3.45 -60.08
C LEU A 474 -10.85 3.53 -59.43
N LEU A 475 -10.14 2.39 -59.31
CA LEU A 475 -8.79 2.34 -58.75
C LEU A 475 -7.77 3.09 -59.63
N LYS A 476 -7.95 3.06 -60.96
CA LYS A 476 -7.08 3.81 -61.89
C LYS A 476 -7.25 5.32 -61.75
N ASP A 477 -8.46 5.82 -61.53
CA ASP A 477 -8.67 7.25 -61.31
C ASP A 477 -8.27 7.70 -59.90
N SER A 478 -8.49 6.86 -58.87
CA SER A 478 -7.97 7.17 -57.53
C SER A 478 -6.43 7.20 -57.48
N LEU A 479 -5.75 6.49 -58.38
CA LEU A 479 -4.30 6.55 -58.57
C LEU A 479 -3.84 7.77 -59.41
N ARG A 480 -4.73 8.36 -60.23
CA ARG A 480 -4.46 9.61 -60.98
C ARG A 480 -4.69 10.84 -60.12
N TRP A 481 -5.59 10.77 -59.14
CA TRP A 481 -5.79 11.80 -58.13
C TRP A 481 -4.79 11.62 -56.99
N THR A 482 -3.53 11.98 -57.22
CA THR A 482 -2.64 12.43 -56.14
C THR A 482 -2.73 13.94 -56.08
N PRO A 483 -3.17 14.55 -54.96
CA PRO A 483 -2.94 15.97 -54.79
C PRO A 483 -1.42 16.17 -54.80
N THR A 484 -0.92 16.99 -55.72
CA THR A 484 0.45 17.50 -55.66
C THR A 484 0.67 18.05 -54.26
N LEU A 485 1.52 17.37 -53.48
CA LEU A 485 2.10 17.90 -52.26
C LEU A 485 2.91 19.14 -52.65
N GLY A 486 2.22 20.28 -52.62
CA GLY A 486 2.84 21.59 -52.54
C GLY A 486 3.64 21.66 -51.24
N GLN A 487 4.85 22.18 -51.38
CA GLN A 487 5.78 22.48 -50.31
C GLN A 487 5.07 23.19 -49.14
N ASP A 488 5.09 22.59 -47.96
CA ASP A 488 5.21 23.35 -46.72
C ASP A 488 5.92 22.49 -45.67
N LEU A 489 7.26 22.57 -45.70
CA LEU A 489 8.12 22.10 -44.62
C LEU A 489 8.10 23.17 -43.52
N GLY A 490 7.04 23.18 -42.72
CA GLY A 490 6.99 23.87 -41.43
C GLY A 490 7.35 22.87 -40.33
N GLY A 491 8.59 22.94 -39.85
CA GLY A 491 9.15 21.99 -38.90
C GLY A 491 8.52 22.00 -37.51
N ASN A 492 8.62 20.87 -36.82
CA ASN A 492 9.02 20.87 -35.43
C ASN A 492 9.81 19.62 -35.08
N LYS A 493 10.93 19.86 -34.40
CA LYS A 493 11.91 18.89 -33.90
C LYS A 493 11.33 18.12 -32.70
N LEU A 494 11.81 16.87 -32.60
CA LEU A 494 12.10 16.03 -31.43
C LEU A 494 11.55 16.46 -30.06
#